data_AF-A0A4R8Z6R3-F1
#
_entry.id   AF-A0A4R8Z6R3-F1
#
_cell.length_a   1.000
_cell.length_b   1.000
_cell.length_c   1.000
_cell.angle_alpha   90.00
_cell.angle_beta   90.00
_cell.angle_gamma   90.00
#
_symmetry.space_group_name_H-M   'P 1'
#
loop_
_entity.id
_entity.type
_entity.pdbx_description
1 polymer ?
#
loop_
_entity_poly.entity_id
_entity_poly.type
_entity_poly.pdbx_seq_one_letter_code
_entity_poly.pdbx_strand_id
1 'polypeptide(L)'
;MSEHEPVQRGQFYLRHAGRIVWPRDSLDLTDPALCPACHAGLKSAVCSVCRLDLRHPSSTELLVSSTEAALALERRAELIGRIRFETAAGVAPASARARAVDLPRLQRDAVVPLARWRGHTAHRAGRTL
;
A
#
# COMPACT_ATOMS: atom_id res chain seq x y z
N MET A 1 22.52 -30.18 -15.27
CA MET A 1 21.92 -29.03 -15.99
C MET A 1 21.43 -28.05 -14.93
N SER A 2 22.21 -27.00 -14.70
CA SER A 2 21.77 -25.74 -14.06
C SER A 2 20.54 -25.18 -14.81
N GLU A 3 19.61 -24.39 -14.28
CA GLU A 3 19.62 -23.30 -13.29
C GLU A 3 18.16 -22.97 -12.86
N HIS A 4 17.99 -22.37 -11.67
CA HIS A 4 17.00 -21.33 -11.22
C HIS A 4 15.78 -20.96 -12.11
N GLU A 5 14.56 -20.59 -11.68
CA GLU A 5 13.82 -20.41 -10.43
C GLU A 5 12.48 -19.68 -10.82
N PRO A 6 11.29 -20.05 -10.31
CA PRO A 6 10.01 -19.44 -10.74
C PRO A 6 9.73 -18.02 -10.20
N VAL A 7 10.69 -17.38 -9.52
CA VAL A 7 10.62 -16.00 -9.01
C VAL A 7 10.56 -14.94 -10.13
N GLN A 8 10.85 -15.34 -11.38
CA GLN A 8 10.87 -14.42 -12.51
C GLN A 8 9.50 -13.87 -12.93
N ARG A 9 8.35 -14.41 -12.50
CA ARG A 9 7.04 -13.96 -13.01
C ARG A 9 6.63 -12.57 -12.49
N GLY A 10 6.76 -12.30 -11.19
CA GLY A 10 6.26 -11.06 -10.60
C GLY A 10 7.04 -9.82 -11.06
N GLN A 11 8.36 -9.82 -10.84
CA GLN A 11 9.22 -8.69 -11.22
C GLN A 11 9.26 -8.45 -12.73
N PHE A 12 9.07 -9.49 -13.55
CA PHE A 12 9.02 -9.36 -15.00
C PHE A 12 7.82 -8.58 -15.48
N TYR A 13 6.63 -8.76 -14.90
CA TYR A 13 5.46 -8.00 -15.32
C TYR A 13 5.44 -6.58 -14.75
N LEU A 14 6.07 -6.32 -13.60
CA LEU A 14 6.14 -4.98 -13.01
C LEU A 14 6.76 -3.94 -13.93
N ARG A 15 7.76 -4.29 -14.75
CA ARG A 15 8.34 -3.33 -15.73
C ARG A 15 7.38 -2.94 -16.86
N HIS A 16 6.35 -3.75 -17.13
CA HIS A 16 5.36 -3.50 -18.18
C HIS A 16 4.12 -2.77 -17.65
N ALA A 17 4.01 -2.57 -16.35
CA ALA A 17 2.87 -1.89 -15.73
C ALA A 17 2.78 -0.39 -16.10
N GLY A 18 3.85 0.18 -16.66
CA GLY A 18 3.94 1.61 -16.94
C GLY A 18 3.96 2.44 -15.66
N ARG A 19 3.62 3.72 -15.77
CA ARG A 19 3.50 4.60 -14.59
C ARG A 19 2.20 4.30 -13.86
N ILE A 20 2.31 3.71 -12.68
CA ILE A 20 1.20 3.59 -11.72
C ILE A 20 1.18 4.84 -10.84
N VAL A 21 0.00 5.45 -10.69
CA VAL A 21 -0.23 6.53 -9.72
C VAL A 21 -0.85 5.92 -8.48
N TRP A 22 -0.27 6.15 -7.31
CA TRP A 22 -0.87 5.66 -6.06
C TRP A 22 -2.14 6.48 -5.73
N PRO A 23 -3.22 5.85 -5.25
CA PRO A 23 -4.50 6.51 -5.00
C PRO A 23 -4.40 7.60 -3.94
N ARG A 24 -5.29 8.60 -4.02
CA ARG A 24 -5.43 9.64 -3.00
C ARG A 24 -6.25 9.12 -1.82
N ASP A 25 -7.25 8.29 -2.12
CA ASP A 25 -8.14 7.64 -1.17
C ASP A 25 -8.38 6.16 -1.54
N SER A 26 -8.74 5.30 -0.57
CA SER A 26 -8.98 3.88 -0.85
C SER A 26 -10.10 3.67 -1.88
N LEU A 27 -11.08 4.58 -1.95
CA LEU A 27 -12.17 4.53 -2.93
C LEU A 27 -11.69 4.68 -4.38
N ASP A 28 -10.56 5.34 -4.62
CA ASP A 28 -10.00 5.48 -5.98
C ASP A 28 -9.64 4.11 -6.59
N LEU A 29 -9.38 3.09 -5.76
CA LEU A 29 -9.03 1.74 -6.21
C LEU A 29 -10.24 0.91 -6.66
N THR A 30 -11.44 1.32 -6.29
CA THR A 30 -12.68 0.58 -6.56
C THR A 30 -13.69 1.38 -7.38
N ASP A 31 -13.43 2.66 -7.67
CA ASP A 31 -14.27 3.49 -8.51
C ASP A 31 -14.22 3.03 -9.99
N PRO A 32 -15.34 2.50 -10.54
CA PRO A 32 -15.38 2.03 -11.92
C PRO A 32 -15.28 3.18 -12.95
N ALA A 33 -15.47 4.44 -12.53
CA ALA A 33 -15.29 5.60 -13.38
C ALA A 33 -13.81 6.00 -13.55
N LEU A 34 -12.88 5.37 -12.83
CA LEU A 34 -11.44 5.65 -12.88
C LEU A 34 -10.66 4.48 -13.50
N CYS A 35 -9.59 4.81 -14.23
CA CYS A 35 -8.65 3.80 -14.69
C CYS A 35 -7.83 3.25 -13.51
N PRO A 36 -7.79 1.92 -13.27
CA PRO A 36 -7.13 1.34 -12.09
C PRO A 36 -5.59 1.46 -12.11
N ALA A 37 -4.97 1.89 -13.22
CA ALA A 37 -3.53 2.13 -13.30
C ALA A 37 -3.14 3.60 -13.08
N CYS A 38 -3.87 4.53 -13.67
CA CYS A 38 -3.48 5.95 -13.72
C CYS A 38 -4.52 6.93 -13.16
N HIS A 39 -5.68 6.43 -12.71
CA HIS A 39 -6.81 7.20 -12.15
C HIS A 39 -7.36 8.30 -13.05
N ALA A 40 -7.14 8.21 -14.36
CA ALA A 40 -7.83 9.06 -15.33
C ALA A 40 -9.29 8.61 -15.49
N GLY A 41 -10.20 9.53 -15.78
CA GLY A 41 -11.60 9.22 -16.05
C GLY A 41 -11.75 8.22 -17.20
N LEU A 42 -12.45 7.13 -16.93
CA LEU A 42 -12.60 5.99 -17.83
C LEU A 42 -13.92 6.09 -18.58
N LYS A 43 -13.85 6.23 -19.91
CA LYS A 43 -15.02 6.32 -20.81
C LYS A 43 -15.21 5.10 -21.71
N SER A 44 -14.26 4.16 -21.67
CA SER A 44 -14.22 2.94 -22.49
C SER A 44 -13.38 1.88 -21.80
N ALA A 45 -13.50 0.62 -22.23
CA ALA A 45 -12.73 -0.49 -21.68
C ALA A 45 -11.21 -0.38 -21.93
N VAL A 46 -10.77 0.45 -22.88
CA VAL A 46 -9.35 0.82 -23.05
C VAL A 46 -9.15 2.24 -22.55
N CYS A 47 -8.20 2.45 -21.64
CA CYS A 47 -7.89 3.78 -21.13
C CYS A 47 -7.25 4.66 -22.23
N SER A 48 -7.77 5.86 -22.45
CA SER A 48 -7.20 6.80 -23.43
C SER A 48 -5.84 7.38 -23.01
N VAL A 49 -5.55 7.39 -21.71
CA VAL A 49 -4.33 7.98 -21.14
C VAL A 49 -3.18 6.98 -21.08
N CYS A 50 -3.36 5.86 -20.38
CA CYS A 50 -2.29 4.87 -20.18
C CYS A 50 -2.41 3.63 -21.07
N ARG A 51 -3.46 3.55 -21.90
CA ARG A 51 -3.69 2.44 -22.85
C ARG A 51 -3.92 1.06 -22.23
N LEU A 52 -4.13 0.98 -20.92
CA LEU A 52 -4.55 -0.26 -20.26
C LEU A 52 -5.87 -0.78 -20.87
N ASP A 53 -5.88 -2.05 -21.28
CA ASP A 53 -7.04 -2.73 -21.86
C ASP A 53 -7.71 -3.62 -20.80
N LEU A 54 -8.86 -3.18 -20.30
CA LEU A 54 -9.66 -3.89 -19.29
C LEU A 54 -10.52 -5.01 -19.88
N ARG A 55 -10.45 -5.26 -21.19
CA ARG A 55 -11.06 -6.46 -21.80
C ARG A 55 -10.19 -7.70 -21.60
N HIS A 56 -8.95 -7.53 -21.10
CA HIS A 56 -8.06 -8.65 -20.82
C HIS A 56 -8.66 -9.55 -19.71
N PRO A 57 -8.57 -10.88 -19.81
CA PRO A 57 -9.16 -11.80 -18.81
C PRO A 57 -8.69 -11.55 -17.37
N SER A 58 -7.43 -11.16 -17.16
CA SER A 58 -6.89 -10.82 -15.83
C SER A 58 -7.46 -9.52 -15.23
N SER A 59 -8.35 -8.81 -15.91
CA SER A 59 -8.98 -7.60 -15.35
C SER A 59 -9.88 -7.91 -14.16
N THR A 60 -10.46 -9.12 -14.11
CA THR A 60 -11.19 -9.60 -12.92
C THR A 60 -10.25 -9.80 -11.74
N GLU A 61 -9.08 -10.40 -11.95
CA GLU A 61 -8.05 -10.55 -10.91
C GLU A 61 -7.53 -9.19 -10.43
N LEU A 62 -7.37 -8.23 -11.35
CA LEU A 62 -7.00 -6.86 -11.02
C LEU A 62 -8.05 -6.18 -10.13
N LEU A 63 -9.35 -6.34 -10.43
CA LEU A 63 -10.42 -5.77 -9.62
C LEU A 63 -10.43 -6.37 -8.20
N VAL A 64 -10.29 -7.69 -8.08
CA VAL A 64 -10.17 -8.37 -6.77
C VAL A 64 -8.97 -7.83 -6.00
N SER A 65 -7.80 -7.77 -6.63
CA SER A 65 -6.59 -7.23 -6.00
C SER A 65 -6.74 -5.77 -5.57
N SER A 66 -7.44 -4.95 -6.36
CA SER A 66 -7.66 -3.53 -6.06
C SER A 66 -8.62 -3.36 -4.88
N THR A 67 -9.65 -4.21 -4.80
CA THR A 67 -10.59 -4.27 -3.67
C THR A 67 -9.89 -4.68 -2.38
N GLU A 68 -9.07 -5.72 -2.42
CA GLU A 68 -8.30 -6.16 -1.25
C GLU A 68 -7.31 -5.08 -0.78
N ALA A 69 -6.69 -4.36 -1.72
CA ALA A 69 -5.81 -3.24 -1.39
C ALA A 69 -6.59 -2.08 -0.74
N ALA A 70 -7.78 -1.74 -1.23
CA ALA A 70 -8.64 -0.73 -0.62
C ALA A 70 -8.99 -1.09 0.84
N LEU A 71 -9.44 -2.33 1.08
CA LEU A 71 -9.74 -2.84 2.42
C LEU A 71 -8.50 -2.84 3.33
N ALA A 72 -7.31 -3.14 2.78
CA ALA A 72 -6.07 -3.09 3.56
C ALA A 72 -5.69 -1.65 3.96
N LEU A 73 -5.92 -0.67 3.08
CA LEU A 73 -5.70 0.75 3.39
C LEU A 73 -6.69 1.26 4.45
N GLU A 74 -7.96 0.85 4.38
CA GLU A 74 -8.98 1.15 5.39
C GLU A 74 -8.62 0.59 6.76
N ARG A 75 -8.30 -0.72 6.85
CA ARG A 75 -7.83 -1.35 8.09
C ARG A 75 -6.62 -0.64 8.68
N ARG A 76 -5.68 -0.18 7.84
CA ARG A 76 -4.54 0.60 8.30
C ARG A 76 -4.98 1.95 8.87
N ALA A 77 -5.92 2.64 8.24
CA ALA A 77 -6.46 3.90 8.74
C ALA A 77 -7.17 3.71 10.10
N GLU A 78 -7.96 2.64 10.26
CA GLU A 78 -8.59 2.26 11.54
C GLU A 78 -7.55 2.04 12.64
N LEU A 79 -6.48 1.29 12.35
CA LEU A 79 -5.39 1.05 13.30
C LEU A 79 -4.73 2.36 13.75
N ILE A 80 -4.47 3.27 12.82
CA ILE A 80 -3.92 4.60 13.12
C ILE A 80 -4.89 5.40 14.00
N GLY A 81 -6.18 5.37 13.67
CA GLY A 81 -7.24 6.01 14.44
C GLY A 81 -7.29 5.48 15.88
N ARG A 82 -7.29 4.16 16.04
CA ARG A 82 -7.27 3.50 17.36
C ARG A 82 -6.04 3.90 18.17
N ILE A 83 -4.85 3.87 17.59
CA ILE A 83 -3.61 4.28 18.28
C ILE A 83 -3.74 5.71 18.80
N ARG A 84 -4.22 6.64 17.97
CA ARG A 84 -4.40 8.04 18.36
C ARG A 84 -5.44 8.19 19.47
N PHE A 85 -6.56 7.50 19.37
CA PHE A 85 -7.62 7.52 20.37
C PHE A 85 -7.15 6.98 21.72
N GLU A 86 -6.57 5.78 21.76
CA GLU A 86 -6.06 5.15 22.98
C GLU A 86 -4.95 5.98 23.63
N THR A 87 -4.04 6.54 22.82
CA THR A 87 -2.96 7.42 23.29
C THR A 87 -3.53 8.70 23.92
N ALA A 88 -4.50 9.35 23.26
CA ALA A 88 -5.13 10.57 23.78
C ALA A 88 -5.95 10.30 25.06
N ALA A 89 -6.57 9.13 25.16
CA ALA A 89 -7.35 8.72 26.32
C ALA A 89 -6.49 8.24 27.51
N GLY A 90 -5.17 8.13 27.35
CA GLY A 90 -4.28 7.54 28.37
C GLY A 90 -4.56 6.06 28.63
N VAL A 91 -5.30 5.40 27.74
CA VAL A 91 -5.64 3.97 27.85
C VAL A 91 -4.44 3.19 27.33
N ALA A 92 -3.54 2.79 28.22
CA ALA A 92 -2.47 1.86 27.86
C ALA A 92 -3.10 0.50 27.46
N PRO A 93 -2.79 -0.05 26.28
CA PRO A 93 -3.31 -1.36 25.89
C PRO A 93 -2.77 -2.43 26.86
N ALA A 94 -3.66 -3.21 27.46
CA ALA A 94 -3.32 -4.26 28.44
C ALA A 94 -2.29 -5.28 27.91
N SER A 95 -2.17 -5.43 26.58
CA SER A 95 -1.21 -6.31 25.91
C SER A 95 0.27 -5.89 26.06
N ALA A 96 0.55 -4.62 26.38
CA ALA A 96 1.91 -4.18 26.67
C ALA A 96 2.44 -4.75 28.00
N ARG A 97 1.55 -5.13 28.92
CA ARG A 97 1.92 -5.69 30.22
C ARG A 97 2.21 -7.20 30.17
N ALA A 98 1.71 -7.90 29.15
CA ALA A 98 1.81 -9.36 29.05
C ALA A 98 2.98 -9.87 28.18
N ARG A 99 3.66 -9.02 27.41
CA ARG A 99 4.75 -9.43 26.49
C ARG A 99 6.16 -9.42 27.09
N ALA A 100 6.32 -9.10 28.37
CA ALA A 100 7.63 -9.10 29.02
C ALA A 100 8.07 -10.49 29.54
N VAL A 101 7.22 -11.52 29.43
CA VAL A 101 7.55 -12.89 29.86
C VAL A 101 7.33 -13.84 28.68
N ASP A 102 8.43 -14.45 28.24
CA ASP A 102 8.57 -15.50 27.20
C ASP A 102 8.36 -15.14 25.71
N LEU A 103 9.48 -14.85 25.04
CA LEU A 103 9.68 -15.14 23.61
C LEU A 103 10.79 -16.19 23.46
N PRO A 104 10.48 -17.42 23.02
CA PRO A 104 11.48 -18.34 22.49
C PRO A 104 12.15 -17.73 21.24
N ARG A 105 13.44 -18.05 21.10
CA ARG A 105 14.47 -17.38 20.28
C ARG A 105 14.34 -17.51 18.75
N LEU A 106 13.13 -17.50 18.18
CA LEU A 106 12.93 -17.62 16.72
C LEU A 106 12.48 -16.29 16.10
N GLN A 107 13.18 -15.92 15.02
CA GLN A 107 13.02 -14.77 14.10
C GLN A 107 13.65 -13.42 14.52
N ARG A 108 14.98 -13.35 14.34
CA ARG A 108 15.77 -12.11 14.26
C ARG A 108 15.88 -11.50 12.84
N ASP A 109 15.28 -12.09 11.80
CA ASP A 109 15.65 -11.73 10.41
C ASP A 109 14.62 -10.89 9.62
N ALA A 110 13.61 -10.31 10.27
CA ALA A 110 12.65 -9.43 9.57
C ALA A 110 12.23 -8.17 10.36
N VAL A 111 13.05 -7.71 11.31
CA VAL A 111 12.88 -6.37 11.88
C VAL A 111 13.74 -5.42 11.07
N VAL A 112 13.14 -4.69 10.12
CA VAL A 112 13.75 -3.45 9.65
C VAL A 112 13.85 -2.54 10.88
N PRO A 113 15.05 -2.09 11.29
CA PRO A 113 15.16 -1.19 12.42
C PRO A 113 14.35 0.08 12.10
N LEU A 114 13.33 0.37 12.93
CA LEU A 114 12.56 1.62 12.89
C LEU A 114 13.45 2.88 12.99
N ALA A 115 14.71 2.72 13.35
CA ALA A 115 15.74 3.77 13.38
C ALA A 115 16.04 4.41 12.01
N ARG A 116 15.54 3.89 10.89
CA ARG A 116 15.74 4.49 9.56
C ARG A 116 14.61 5.42 9.08
N TRP A 117 13.53 5.58 9.86
CA TRP A 117 12.54 6.63 9.62
C TRP A 117 13.07 7.98 10.14
N ARG A 118 14.02 8.59 9.43
CA ARG A 118 14.29 10.02 9.60
C ARG A 118 13.25 10.77 8.80
N GLY A 119 12.31 11.41 9.49
CA GLY A 119 11.38 12.35 8.89
C GLY A 119 12.14 13.44 8.14
N HIS A 120 11.85 13.58 6.85
CA HIS A 120 12.14 14.82 6.14
C HIS A 120 11.09 15.86 6.54
N THR A 121 11.22 16.41 7.75
CA THR A 121 10.67 17.73 8.05
C THR A 121 11.69 18.77 7.64
N ALA A 122 11.48 19.38 6.48
CA ALA A 122 12.05 20.68 6.15
C ALA A 122 10.97 21.55 5.51
N HIS A 123 10.02 21.97 6.34
CA HIS A 123 9.35 23.24 6.13
C HIS A 123 10.39 24.33 6.44
N ARG A 124 10.82 25.11 5.45
CA ARG A 124 11.35 26.45 5.70
C ARG A 124 10.57 27.44 4.86
N ALA A 125 9.63 28.09 5.53
CA ALA A 125 9.07 29.35 5.10
C ALA A 125 10.14 30.45 5.20
N GLY A 126 10.05 31.42 4.28
CA GLY A 126 10.85 32.65 4.19
C GLY A 126 10.86 33.07 2.72
N ARG A 127 9.92 33.87 2.21
CA ARG A 127 9.57 35.28 2.48
C ARG A 127 10.72 36.24 2.18
N THR A 128 10.39 37.28 1.41
CA THR A 128 11.12 38.53 1.03
C THR A 128 12.24 38.37 -0.01
N LEU A 129 12.32 39.14 -1.11
CA LEU A 129 11.68 40.41 -1.54
C LEU A 129 11.12 40.29 -2.96
#